data_AF-A0A8H3X531-F1
#
_entry.id   AF-A0A8H3X531-F1
#
_cell.length_a   1.000
_cell.length_b   1.000
_cell.length_c   1.000
_cell.angle_alpha   90.00
_cell.angle_beta   90.00
_cell.angle_gamma   90.00
#
_symmetry.space_group_name_H-M   'P 1'
#
loop_
_entity.id
_entity.type
_entity.pdbx_description
1 polymer ?
#
loop_
_entity_poly.entity_id
_entity_poly.type
_entity_poly.pdbx_seq_one_letter_code
_entity_poly.pdbx_strand_id
1 'polypeptide(L)'
;MSISASTSVGEKGSPPTIDEVESWTRPEKIIEFLRGQNLRLEESDFDVFSNQDVDGTEFLDLSQEDLERWKVPGGRAKKIMRLIKKIKGEGE
;
A
#
# COMPACT_ATOMS: atom_id res chain seq x y z
N MET A 1 18.75 8.79 29.06
CA MET A 1 18.93 8.54 27.62
C MET A 1 18.72 7.05 27.41
N SER A 2 17.59 6.65 26.83
CA SER A 2 17.23 5.24 26.69
C SER A 2 16.93 4.95 25.23
N ILE A 3 17.89 4.23 24.65
CA ILE A 3 17.90 3.35 23.47
C ILE A 3 16.94 3.64 22.31
N SER A 4 17.58 3.89 21.17
CA SER A 4 17.05 3.96 19.81
C SER A 4 16.26 2.70 19.43
N ALA A 5 15.07 2.89 18.88
CA ALA A 5 14.45 1.88 18.03
C ALA A 5 15.10 1.96 16.64
N SER A 6 16.12 1.13 16.43
CA SER A 6 16.58 0.78 15.09
C SER A 6 15.62 -0.28 14.55
N THR A 7 14.69 0.09 13.69
CA THR A 7 14.02 -0.89 12.82
C THR A 7 14.67 -0.85 11.45
N SER A 8 15.24 -2.01 11.13
CA SER A 8 16.14 -2.31 10.03
C SER A 8 15.55 -1.95 8.67
N VAL A 9 16.26 -1.09 7.94
CA VAL A 9 16.25 -1.06 6.48
C VAL A 9 17.06 -2.26 6.00
N GLY A 10 16.42 -3.23 5.36
CA GLY A 10 17.09 -4.25 4.55
C GLY A 10 16.80 -5.70 4.92
N GLU A 11 15.56 -6.14 4.75
CA GLU A 11 15.28 -7.55 4.46
C GLU A 11 14.25 -7.55 3.32
N LYS A 12 14.45 -8.37 2.27
CA LYS A 12 13.35 -8.70 1.34
C LYS A 12 12.36 -9.57 2.12
N GLY A 13 11.66 -8.94 3.05
CA GLY A 13 10.66 -9.59 3.88
C GLY A 13 9.56 -10.15 3.00
N SER A 14 9.00 -11.26 3.45
CA SER A 14 7.71 -11.75 2.95
C SER A 14 6.71 -10.58 2.86
N PRO A 15 5.77 -10.60 1.90
CA PRO A 15 4.69 -9.62 1.90
C PRO A 15 3.98 -9.61 3.26
N PRO A 16 3.43 -8.47 3.70
CA PRO A 16 2.67 -8.40 4.94
C PRO A 16 1.47 -9.36 4.89
N THR A 17 1.02 -9.82 6.05
CA THR A 17 -0.21 -10.63 6.14
C THR A 17 -1.45 -9.74 6.03
N ILE A 18 -2.61 -10.35 5.77
CA ILE A 18 -3.90 -9.63 5.75
C ILE A 18 -4.15 -8.95 7.11
N ASP A 19 -4.03 -9.67 8.23
CA ASP A 19 -4.19 -9.10 9.57
C ASP A 19 -3.24 -7.92 9.85
N GLU A 20 -2.01 -7.97 9.31
CA GLU A 20 -1.06 -6.87 9.46
C GLU A 20 -1.56 -5.64 8.72
N VAL A 21 -2.02 -5.80 7.47
CA VAL A 21 -2.55 -4.70 6.67
C VAL A 21 -3.82 -4.13 7.31
N GLU A 22 -4.77 -4.96 7.74
CA GLU A 22 -6.00 -4.52 8.42
C GLU A 22 -5.72 -3.71 9.70
N SER A 23 -4.58 -3.93 10.36
CA SER A 23 -4.17 -3.15 11.54
C SER A 23 -3.73 -1.71 11.24
N TRP A 24 -3.54 -1.36 9.96
CA TRP A 24 -3.07 -0.04 9.52
C TRP A 24 -4.21 0.99 9.50
N THR A 25 -4.50 1.56 10.65
CA THR A 25 -5.60 2.53 10.84
C THR A 25 -5.35 3.94 10.28
N ARG A 26 -4.28 4.14 9.50
CA ARG A 26 -3.92 5.47 8.96
C ARG A 26 -3.37 5.39 7.54
N PRO A 27 -3.71 6.36 6.66
CA PRO A 27 -3.19 6.40 5.30
C PRO A 27 -1.67 6.46 5.20
N GLU A 28 -0.99 7.06 6.19
CA GLU A 28 0.48 7.15 6.16
C GLU A 28 1.15 5.78 6.15
N LYS A 29 0.53 4.76 6.77
CA LYS A 29 1.06 3.38 6.78
C LYS A 29 0.93 2.73 5.41
N ILE A 30 -0.17 2.98 4.69
CA ILE A 30 -0.35 2.54 3.30
C ILE A 30 0.71 3.18 2.41
N ILE A 31 0.92 4.49 2.56
CA ILE A 31 1.89 5.24 1.78
C ILE A 31 3.32 4.77 2.05
N GLU A 32 3.69 4.60 3.32
CA GLU A 32 5.01 4.06 3.74
C GLU A 32 5.26 2.68 3.11
N PHE A 33 4.26 1.79 3.19
CA PHE A 33 4.33 0.47 2.58
C PHE A 33 4.52 0.54 1.07
N LEU A 34 3.70 1.33 0.36
CA LEU A 34 3.74 1.48 -1.10
C LEU A 34 5.05 2.10 -1.58
N ARG A 35 5.64 3.04 -0.83
CA ARG A 35 6.97 3.62 -1.13
C ARG A 35 8.09 2.60 -1.03
N GLY A 36 7.94 1.60 -0.15
CA GLY A 36 8.83 0.44 -0.07
C GLY A 36 8.72 -0.51 -1.27
N GLN A 37 7.69 -0.37 -2.11
CA GLN A 37 7.45 -1.23 -3.26
C GLN A 37 7.99 -0.63 -4.56
N ASN A 38 8.53 -1.47 -5.44
CA ASN A 38 9.03 -1.04 -6.76
C ASN A 38 7.90 -0.93 -7.81
N LEU A 39 6.84 -0.18 -7.50
CA LEU A 39 5.69 0.01 -8.39
C LEU A 39 5.87 1.17 -9.39
N ARG A 40 6.88 2.03 -9.20
CA ARG A 40 7.12 3.26 -9.97
C ARG A 40 5.89 4.19 -9.92
N LEU A 41 5.39 4.45 -8.72
CA LEU A 41 4.36 5.45 -8.45
C LEU A 41 5.01 6.84 -8.36
N GLU A 42 4.22 7.88 -8.62
CA GLU A 42 4.58 9.28 -8.42
C GLU A 42 3.94 9.82 -7.13
N GLU A 43 4.42 10.97 -6.64
CA GLU A 43 3.88 11.63 -5.44
C GLU A 43 2.36 11.78 -5.48
N SER A 44 1.80 12.20 -6.62
CA SER A 44 0.36 12.36 -6.79
C SER A 44 -0.44 11.06 -6.64
N ASP A 45 0.16 9.88 -6.91
CA ASP A 45 -0.52 8.61 -6.69
C ASP A 45 -0.59 8.27 -5.20
N PHE A 46 0.42 8.66 -4.41
CA PHE A 46 0.42 8.46 -2.96
C PHE A 46 -0.58 9.40 -2.27
N ASP A 47 -0.69 10.64 -2.75
CA ASP A 47 -1.63 11.64 -2.21
C ASP A 47 -3.07 11.16 -2.27
N VAL A 48 -3.43 10.32 -3.24
CA VAL A 48 -4.77 9.72 -3.36
C VAL A 48 -5.18 8.97 -2.09
N PHE A 49 -4.26 8.19 -1.49
CA PHE A 49 -4.57 7.40 -0.29
C PHE A 49 -4.84 8.28 0.92
N SER A 50 -4.11 9.39 1.08
CA SER A 50 -4.37 10.36 2.14
C SER A 50 -5.65 11.17 1.86
N ASN A 51 -5.87 11.61 0.62
CA ASN A 51 -7.04 12.40 0.22
C ASN A 51 -8.36 11.62 0.30
N GLN A 52 -8.31 10.30 0.18
CA GLN A 52 -9.48 9.42 0.29
C GLN A 52 -9.57 8.73 1.65
N ASP A 53 -8.69 9.07 2.59
CA ASP A 53 -8.62 8.49 3.94
C ASP A 53 -8.59 6.95 3.94
N VAL A 54 -7.76 6.37 3.07
CA VAL A 54 -7.67 4.92 2.86
C VAL A 54 -6.85 4.30 3.99
N ASP A 55 -7.51 3.51 4.85
CA ASP A 55 -6.85 2.67 5.84
C ASP A 55 -6.56 1.27 5.28
N GLY A 56 -6.01 0.39 6.12
CA GLY A 56 -5.67 -0.99 5.76
C GLY A 56 -6.82 -1.81 5.19
N THR A 57 -8.00 -1.69 5.80
CA THR A 57 -9.22 -2.39 5.38
C THR A 57 -9.68 -1.87 4.02
N GLU A 58 -9.79 -0.55 3.86
CA GLU A 58 -10.16 0.02 2.56
C GLU A 58 -9.12 -0.28 1.49
N PHE A 59 -7.83 -0.28 1.84
CA PHE A 59 -6.75 -0.59 0.91
C PHE A 59 -6.89 -2.00 0.32
N LEU A 60 -7.23 -2.98 1.14
CA LEU A 60 -7.44 -4.35 0.69
C LEU A 60 -8.69 -4.48 -0.20
N ASP A 61 -9.70 -3.65 0.02
CA ASP A 61 -10.97 -3.69 -0.71
C ASP A 61 -11.02 -2.78 -1.94
N LEU A 62 -9.94 -2.05 -2.23
CA LEU A 62 -9.84 -1.23 -3.44
C LEU A 62 -10.07 -2.06 -4.71
N SER A 63 -10.80 -1.47 -5.64
CA SER A 63 -10.86 -1.93 -7.02
C SER A 63 -9.96 -1.10 -7.93
N GLN A 64 -9.70 -1.63 -9.14
CA GLN A 64 -9.02 -0.84 -10.18
C GLN A 64 -9.87 0.40 -10.56
N GLU A 65 -11.19 0.29 -10.52
CA GLU A 65 -12.12 1.38 -10.86
C GLU A 65 -12.02 2.53 -9.85
N ASP A 66 -11.90 2.23 -8.55
CA ASP A 66 -11.71 3.25 -7.51
C ASP A 66 -10.44 4.07 -7.77
N LEU A 67 -9.32 3.37 -8.01
CA LEU A 67 -8.04 4.00 -8.31
C LEU A 67 -8.12 4.89 -9.56
N GLU A 68 -8.75 4.42 -10.64
CA GLU A 68 -8.92 5.18 -11.87
C GLU A 68 -9.86 6.38 -11.69
N ARG A 69 -10.94 6.23 -10.90
CA ARG A 69 -11.85 7.31 -10.51
C ARG A 69 -11.12 8.41 -9.74
N TRP A 70 -10.16 8.02 -8.89
CA TRP A 70 -9.26 8.92 -8.16
C TRP A 70 -8.08 9.43 -8.97
N LYS A 71 -8.10 9.25 -10.30
CA LYS A 71 -7.11 9.76 -11.26
C LYS A 71 -5.75 9.08 -11.19
N VAL A 72 -5.64 7.89 -10.59
CA VAL A 72 -4.46 7.04 -10.76
C VAL A 72 -4.49 6.46 -12.19
N PRO A 73 -3.45 6.66 -13.01
CA PRO A 73 -3.38 6.08 -14.35
C PRO A 73 -3.51 4.55 -14.32
N GLY A 74 -4.29 3.98 -15.24
CA GLY A 74 -4.63 2.55 -15.22
C GLY A 74 -3.45 1.59 -15.18
N GLY A 75 -2.30 1.94 -15.78
CA GLY A 75 -1.07 1.15 -15.67
C GLY A 75 -0.52 1.06 -14.24
N ARG A 76 -0.62 2.15 -13.46
CA ARG A 76 -0.24 2.20 -12.04
C ARG A 76 -1.31 1.57 -11.15
N ALA A 77 -2.58 1.81 -11.45
CA ALA A 77 -3.69 1.16 -10.76
C ALA A 77 -3.59 -0.38 -10.81
N LYS A 78 -3.30 -0.95 -12.00
CA LYS A 78 -3.08 -2.40 -12.16
C LYS A 78 -1.93 -2.94 -11.31
N LYS A 79 -0.85 -2.16 -11.13
CA LYS A 79 0.28 -2.58 -10.29
C LYS A 79 -0.10 -2.62 -8.80
N ILE A 80 -0.87 -1.63 -8.34
CA ILE A 80 -1.40 -1.60 -6.98
C ILE A 80 -2.34 -2.80 -6.76
N MET A 81 -3.26 -3.06 -7.72
CA MET A 81 -4.16 -4.22 -7.64
C MET A 81 -3.43 -5.57 -7.60
N ARG A 82 -2.36 -5.74 -8.38
CA ARG A 82 -1.54 -6.97 -8.32
C ARG A 82 -0.87 -7.12 -6.96
N LEU A 83 -0.44 -6.03 -6.34
CA LEU A 83 0.12 -6.06 -4.99
C LEU A 83 -0.93 -6.48 -3.96
N ILE A 84 -2.14 -5.90 -4.02
CA ILE A 84 -3.26 -6.28 -3.13
C ILE A 84 -3.59 -7.76 -3.26
N LYS A 85 -3.73 -8.27 -4.50
CA LYS A 85 -3.96 -9.71 -4.75
C LYS A 85 -2.86 -10.59 -4.16
N LYS A 86 -1.60 -10.18 -4.33
CA LYS A 86 -0.45 -10.88 -3.74
C LYS A 86 -0.52 -10.94 -2.21
N ILE A 87 -0.95 -9.87 -1.55
CA ILE A 87 -1.16 -9.84 -0.09
C ILE A 87 -2.30 -10.79 0.30
N LYS A 88 -3.39 -10.79 -0.47
CA LYS A 88 -4.54 -11.69 -0.27
C LYS A 88 -4.23 -13.17 -0.59
N GLY A 89 -3.04 -13.48 -1.12
CA GLY A 89 -2.69 -14.83 -1.56
C GLY A 89 -3.44 -15.27 -2.83
N GLU A 90 -4.09 -14.32 -3.51
CA GLU A 90 -4.74 -14.54 -4.80
C GLU A 90 -3.64 -14.51 -5.88
N GLY A 91 -3.27 -15.68 -6.40
CA GLY A 91 -2.31 -15.79 -7.51
C GLY A 91 -2.77 -15.04 -8.78
N GLU A 92 -1.84 -14.78 -9.70
CA GLU A 92 -2.16 -14.19 -11.03
C GLU A 92 -3.15 -15.02 -11.84
#